data_AF-A0A1J0VWQ8-F1
#
_entry.id   AF-A0A1J0VWQ8-F1
#
_cell.length_a   1.000
_cell.length_b   1.000
_cell.length_c   1.000
_cell.angle_alpha   90.00
_cell.angle_beta   90.00
_cell.angle_gamma   90.00
#
_symmetry.space_group_name_H-M   'P 1'
#
loop_
_entity.id
_entity.type
_entity.pdbx_description
1 polymer ?
#
loop_
_entity_poly.entity_id
_entity_poly.type
_entity_poly.pdbx_seq_one_letter_code
_entity_poly.pdbx_strand_id
1 'polypeptide(L)'
;MNNYPAHERPGDFVASKTILIRRHADAYAETIDEFLRGHGSADEYQLLDDLNHRVEQFLADYVPPSTRRIGDSLVFTPLYRDADPDVLDNAGREFSSETVLTALFAAEVEFRGPLSLSRTQSTLLADVYEELGELLSAHRLPAHAALAYRQAYRLHTITENPRGQDRCGLRMARARTRARTPRWRRIPGVASDLLCGYGYRPFLLLAWIAVEIAVFVLVFYLTGGEIDFDTALRVCLVNFLDPTTPDDTEAMTAVGHYTLIVESYAGIVSTSVFFALLVRQLFRL
;
A
#
# COMPACT_ATOMS: atom_id res chain seq x y z
N MET A 1 -26.27 -46.20 5.97
CA MET A 1 -26.54 -45.06 6.88
C MET A 1 -25.27 -44.83 7.67
N ASN A 2 -24.44 -43.87 7.25
CA ASN A 2 -23.24 -43.48 8.00
C ASN A 2 -23.69 -42.66 9.20
N ASN A 3 -23.51 -43.20 10.40
CA ASN A 3 -23.61 -42.46 11.64
C ASN A 3 -22.48 -41.43 11.68
N TYR A 4 -22.79 -40.18 11.32
CA TYR A 4 -21.94 -39.05 11.70
C TYR A 4 -22.20 -38.76 13.19
N PRO A 5 -21.16 -38.65 14.04
CA PRO A 5 -21.32 -38.30 15.44
C PRO A 5 -22.02 -36.94 15.56
N ALA A 6 -22.89 -36.81 16.58
CA ALA A 6 -23.80 -35.69 16.79
C ALA A 6 -23.15 -34.32 17.11
N HIS A 7 -21.87 -34.13 16.82
CA HIS A 7 -21.09 -32.93 17.13
C HIS A 7 -20.84 -31.98 15.95
N GLU A 8 -21.29 -32.29 14.74
CA GLU A 8 -20.89 -31.50 13.55
C GLU A 8 -22.07 -30.78 12.90
N ARG A 9 -22.78 -29.93 13.66
CA ARG A 9 -23.50 -28.83 13.01
C ARG A 9 -22.46 -27.82 12.55
N PRO A 10 -22.49 -27.35 11.28
CA PRO A 10 -21.53 -26.36 10.77
C PRO A 10 -21.41 -25.12 11.67
N GLY A 11 -22.50 -24.73 12.34
CA GLY A 11 -22.52 -23.61 13.28
C GLY A 11 -21.68 -23.85 14.56
N ASP A 12 -21.67 -25.06 15.11
CA ASP A 12 -20.93 -25.37 16.34
C ASP A 12 -19.42 -25.40 16.08
N PHE A 13 -19.02 -25.89 14.90
CA PHE A 13 -17.63 -25.84 14.43
C PHE A 13 -17.15 -24.40 14.26
N VAL A 14 -17.92 -23.56 13.55
CA VAL A 14 -17.57 -22.16 13.33
C VAL A 14 -17.48 -21.41 14.66
N ALA A 15 -18.45 -21.58 15.56
CA ALA A 15 -18.42 -20.94 16.87
C ALA A 15 -17.17 -21.33 17.69
N SER A 16 -16.84 -22.63 17.73
CA SER A 16 -15.63 -23.12 18.42
C SER A 16 -14.35 -22.52 17.84
N LYS A 17 -14.21 -22.52 16.51
CA LYS A 17 -13.03 -21.96 15.84
C LYS A 17 -12.96 -20.44 15.96
N THR A 18 -14.09 -19.73 15.96
CA THR A 18 -14.17 -18.30 16.24
C THR A 18 -13.66 -17.95 17.64
N ILE A 19 -14.06 -18.72 18.67
CA ILE A 19 -13.55 -18.54 20.04
C ILE A 19 -12.04 -18.73 20.08
N LEU A 20 -11.53 -19.75 19.38
CA LEU A 20 -10.11 -20.05 19.34
C LEU A 20 -9.32 -18.94 18.62
N ILE A 21 -9.83 -18.43 17.48
CA ILE A 21 -9.24 -17.28 16.77
C ILE A 21 -9.16 -16.07 17.69
N ARG A 22 -10.26 -15.72 18.38
CA ARG A 22 -10.28 -14.61 19.35
C ARG A 22 -9.20 -14.80 20.40
N ARG A 23 -9.15 -15.96 21.06
CA ARG A 23 -8.12 -16.24 22.07
C ARG A 23 -6.67 -16.05 21.56
N HIS A 24 -6.37 -16.48 20.33
CA HIS A 24 -5.03 -16.27 19.75
C HIS A 24 -4.78 -14.79 19.40
N ALA A 25 -5.81 -14.09 18.94
CA ALA A 25 -5.75 -12.66 18.64
C ALA A 25 -5.59 -11.82 19.91
N ASP A 26 -6.32 -12.11 20.99
CA ASP A 26 -6.21 -11.44 22.29
C ASP A 26 -4.79 -11.56 22.83
N ALA A 27 -4.25 -12.79 22.85
CA ALA A 27 -2.88 -13.06 23.29
C ALA A 27 -1.82 -12.42 22.36
N TYR A 28 -2.15 -12.13 21.11
CA TYR A 28 -1.26 -11.43 20.19
C TYR A 28 -1.37 -9.90 20.32
N ALA A 29 -2.57 -9.40 20.62
CA ALA A 29 -2.84 -7.99 20.88
C ALA A 29 -2.05 -7.48 22.09
N GLU A 30 -1.91 -8.30 23.14
CA GLU A 30 -1.03 -7.99 24.28
C GLU A 30 0.42 -7.74 23.83
N THR A 31 0.98 -8.62 22.99
CA THR A 31 2.34 -8.46 22.44
C THR A 31 2.47 -7.20 21.57
N ILE A 32 1.44 -6.90 20.77
CA ILE A 32 1.39 -5.70 19.92
C ILE A 32 1.34 -4.44 20.78
N ASP A 33 0.57 -4.44 21.86
CA ASP A 33 0.47 -3.32 22.78
C ASP A 33 1.81 -3.05 23.48
N GLU A 34 2.54 -4.10 23.88
CA GLU A 34 3.90 -3.98 24.44
C GLU A 34 4.88 -3.37 23.42
N PHE A 35 4.80 -3.80 22.15
CA PHE A 35 5.57 -3.23 21.06
C PHE A 35 5.25 -1.75 20.83
N LEU A 36 3.96 -1.38 20.80
CA LEU A 36 3.53 0.00 20.59
C LEU A 36 3.92 0.93 21.75
N ARG A 37 3.99 0.40 22.98
CA ARG A 37 4.52 1.14 24.15
C ARG A 37 6.04 1.28 24.11
N GLY A 38 6.74 0.67 23.16
CA GLY A 38 8.20 0.73 23.02
C GLY A 38 8.95 -0.02 24.11
N HIS A 39 8.29 -0.95 24.82
CA HIS A 39 8.89 -1.74 25.89
C HIS A 39 9.60 -3.00 25.36
N GLY A 40 9.47 -3.31 24.06
CA GLY A 40 10.15 -4.41 23.39
C GLY A 40 11.25 -3.95 22.43
N SER A 41 12.30 -4.77 22.29
CA SER A 41 13.32 -4.63 21.24
C SER A 41 12.92 -5.28 19.91
N ALA A 42 11.72 -5.87 19.84
CA ALA A 42 11.25 -6.62 18.70
C ALA A 42 10.97 -5.69 17.51
N ASP A 43 11.43 -6.08 16.32
CA ASP A 43 11.05 -5.43 15.07
C ASP A 43 9.63 -5.88 14.68
N GLU A 44 8.86 -5.03 14.01
CA GLU A 44 7.49 -5.37 13.60
C GLU A 44 7.47 -6.61 12.69
N TYR A 45 8.55 -6.86 11.94
CA TYR A 45 8.72 -8.07 11.15
C TYR A 45 8.80 -9.36 12.00
N GLN A 46 9.37 -9.31 13.20
CA GLN A 46 9.38 -10.46 14.10
C GLN A 46 7.97 -10.79 14.62
N LEU A 47 7.16 -9.74 14.84
CA LEU A 47 5.75 -9.91 15.21
C LEU A 47 4.96 -10.58 14.08
N LEU A 48 5.22 -10.19 12.83
CA LEU A 48 4.63 -10.87 11.66
C LEU A 48 5.02 -12.35 11.56
N ASP A 49 6.24 -12.70 11.94
CA ASP A 49 6.67 -14.11 11.98
C ASP A 49 5.92 -14.88 13.10
N ASP A 50 5.70 -14.27 14.26
CA ASP A 50 4.86 -14.85 15.33
C ASP A 50 3.40 -15.02 14.89
N LEU A 51 2.83 -14.02 14.21
CA LEU A 51 1.50 -14.11 13.59
C LEU A 51 1.42 -15.30 12.63
N ASN A 52 2.40 -15.44 11.73
CA ASN A 52 2.46 -16.57 10.79
C ASN A 52 2.53 -17.91 11.52
N HIS A 53 3.37 -18.01 12.56
CA HIS A 53 3.52 -19.23 13.34
C HIS A 53 2.22 -19.62 14.05
N ARG A 54 1.51 -18.65 14.66
CA ARG A 54 0.21 -18.89 15.32
C ARG A 54 -0.86 -19.33 14.33
N VAL A 55 -0.89 -18.73 13.14
CA VAL A 55 -1.81 -19.16 12.05
C VAL A 55 -1.47 -20.58 11.59
N GLU A 56 -0.19 -20.93 11.46
CA GLU A 56 0.22 -22.29 11.08
C GLU A 56 -0.16 -23.32 12.15
N GLN A 57 0.07 -23.02 13.43
CA GLN A 57 -0.38 -23.85 14.54
C GLN A 57 -1.90 -24.05 14.51
N PHE A 58 -2.66 -22.98 14.27
CA PHE A 58 -4.12 -23.07 14.13
C PHE A 58 -4.53 -23.98 12.96
N LEU A 59 -3.87 -23.83 11.81
CA LEU A 59 -4.18 -24.58 10.60
C LEU A 59 -3.83 -26.06 10.72
N ALA A 60 -2.81 -26.43 11.50
CA ALA A 60 -2.47 -27.82 11.78
C ALA A 60 -3.63 -28.57 12.46
N ASP A 61 -4.39 -27.88 13.32
CA ASP A 61 -5.56 -28.42 14.03
C ASP A 61 -6.90 -28.10 13.33
N TYR A 62 -6.86 -27.47 12.14
CA TYR A 62 -8.04 -27.07 11.41
C TYR A 62 -8.49 -28.18 10.45
N VAL A 63 -9.40 -29.03 10.92
CA VAL A 63 -10.08 -30.03 10.09
C VAL A 63 -11.48 -29.51 9.75
N PRO A 64 -11.75 -29.08 8.50
CA PRO A 64 -13.08 -28.60 8.12
C PRO A 64 -14.09 -29.76 8.09
N PRO A 65 -15.35 -29.55 8.56
CA PRO A 65 -16.37 -30.60 8.62
C PRO A 65 -16.85 -31.07 7.23
N SER A 66 -16.64 -30.27 6.18
CA SER A 66 -16.95 -30.66 4.80
C SER A 66 -15.92 -30.13 3.81
N THR A 67 -15.66 -30.90 2.75
CA THR A 67 -14.79 -30.51 1.64
C THR A 67 -15.46 -29.51 0.68
N ARG A 68 -16.79 -29.40 0.72
CA ARG A 68 -17.56 -28.40 -0.04
C ARG A 68 -18.14 -27.35 0.91
N ARG A 69 -17.82 -26.09 0.65
CA ARG A 69 -18.52 -24.95 1.23
C ARG A 69 -19.87 -24.80 0.54
N ILE A 70 -20.94 -24.67 1.32
CA ILE A 70 -22.30 -24.38 0.83
C ILE A 70 -22.50 -22.87 1.03
N GLY A 71 -22.32 -22.09 -0.04
CA GLY A 71 -22.57 -20.65 -0.03
C GLY A 71 -21.39 -19.80 -0.52
N ASP A 72 -21.71 -18.61 -1.03
CA ASP A 72 -20.76 -17.59 -1.49
C ASP A 72 -20.22 -16.71 -0.35
N SER A 73 -20.62 -16.96 0.90
CA SER A 73 -20.16 -16.20 2.07
C SER A 73 -18.83 -16.72 2.60
N LEU A 74 -18.10 -15.83 3.29
CA LEU A 74 -16.91 -16.16 4.05
C LEU A 74 -17.31 -16.83 5.37
N VAL A 75 -16.49 -17.78 5.85
CA VAL A 75 -16.78 -18.56 7.07
C VAL A 75 -16.78 -17.66 8.30
N PHE A 76 -15.84 -16.72 8.35
CA PHE A 76 -15.65 -15.82 9.48
C PHE A 76 -16.26 -14.43 9.26
N THR A 77 -17.29 -14.33 8.41
CA THR A 77 -18.03 -13.07 8.18
C THR A 77 -18.37 -12.30 9.46
N PRO A 78 -18.82 -12.93 10.57
CA PRO A 78 -19.08 -12.22 11.81
C PRO A 78 -17.85 -11.48 12.38
N LEU A 79 -16.66 -12.05 12.27
CA LEU A 79 -15.42 -11.44 12.77
C LEU A 79 -15.01 -10.22 11.95
N TYR A 80 -15.24 -10.24 10.64
CA TYR A 80 -14.99 -9.08 9.79
C TYR A 80 -15.99 -7.95 10.09
N ARG A 81 -17.26 -8.30 10.31
CA ARG A 81 -18.30 -7.33 10.68
C ARG A 81 -18.07 -6.69 12.03
N ASP A 82 -17.51 -7.43 12.99
CA ASP A 82 -17.14 -6.88 14.29
C ASP A 82 -16.03 -5.81 14.17
N ALA A 83 -15.20 -5.88 13.13
CA ALA A 83 -14.11 -4.94 12.84
C ALA A 83 -14.51 -3.78 11.91
N ASP A 84 -15.76 -3.75 11.44
CA ASP A 84 -16.29 -2.70 10.56
C ASP A 84 -16.45 -1.39 11.37
N PRO A 85 -15.79 -0.29 10.96
CA PRO A 85 -15.85 0.98 11.68
C PRO A 85 -17.27 1.54 11.75
N ASP A 86 -18.09 1.39 10.70
CA ASP A 86 -19.46 1.89 10.70
C ASP A 86 -20.32 1.13 11.72
N VAL A 87 -20.09 -0.18 11.87
CA VAL A 87 -20.81 -1.00 12.86
C VAL A 87 -20.41 -0.62 14.28
N LEU A 88 -19.13 -0.36 14.51
CA LEU A 88 -18.60 0.03 15.82
C LEU A 88 -19.08 1.42 16.24
N ASP A 89 -19.05 2.38 15.33
CA ASP A 89 -19.54 3.74 15.55
C ASP A 89 -21.04 3.73 15.89
N ASN A 90 -21.85 2.97 15.14
CA ASN A 90 -23.28 2.81 15.42
C ASN A 90 -23.56 2.11 16.76
N ALA A 91 -22.66 1.23 17.21
CA ALA A 91 -22.75 0.54 18.49
C ALA A 91 -22.17 1.35 19.67
N GLY A 92 -21.55 2.51 19.41
CA GLY A 92 -20.87 3.32 20.41
C GLY A 92 -19.70 2.61 21.08
N ARG A 93 -19.03 1.68 20.37
CA ARG A 93 -17.89 0.91 20.89
C ARG A 93 -16.58 1.55 20.45
N GLU A 94 -15.60 1.61 21.35
CA GLU A 94 -14.26 2.04 20.99
C GLU A 94 -13.57 1.00 20.09
N PHE A 95 -12.89 1.51 19.08
CA PHE A 95 -12.18 0.71 18.09
C PHE A 95 -10.88 0.15 18.70
N SER A 96 -10.89 -1.14 19.08
CA SER A 96 -9.76 -1.85 19.70
C SER A 96 -8.85 -2.50 18.68
N SER A 97 -7.53 -2.47 18.92
CA SER A 97 -6.52 -3.22 18.16
C SER A 97 -6.83 -4.72 18.11
N GLU A 98 -7.40 -5.26 19.19
CA GLU A 98 -7.82 -6.65 19.34
C GLU A 98 -8.83 -7.07 18.25
N THR A 99 -9.82 -6.22 17.97
CA THR A 99 -10.87 -6.53 16.98
C THR A 99 -10.29 -6.61 15.57
N VAL A 100 -9.39 -5.68 15.22
CA VAL A 100 -8.70 -5.66 13.92
C VAL A 100 -7.79 -6.86 13.76
N LEU A 101 -7.04 -7.21 14.82
CA LEU A 101 -6.15 -8.36 14.82
C LEU A 101 -6.93 -9.68 14.73
N THR A 102 -8.08 -9.77 15.40
CA THR A 102 -9.00 -10.91 15.29
C THR A 102 -9.47 -11.10 13.85
N ALA A 103 -9.90 -10.01 13.21
CA ALA A 103 -10.31 -10.05 11.81
C ALA A 103 -9.13 -10.40 10.87
N LEU A 104 -7.92 -9.90 11.15
CA LEU A 104 -6.72 -10.28 10.39
C LEU A 104 -6.37 -11.76 10.53
N PHE A 105 -6.42 -12.32 11.74
CA PHE A 105 -6.22 -13.75 11.97
C PHE A 105 -7.25 -14.59 11.23
N ALA A 106 -8.52 -14.20 11.31
CA ALA A 106 -9.60 -14.87 10.58
C ALA A 106 -9.36 -14.85 9.07
N ALA A 107 -8.93 -13.71 8.53
CA ALA A 107 -8.62 -13.56 7.11
C ALA A 107 -7.44 -14.45 6.69
N GLU A 108 -6.35 -14.49 7.48
CA GLU A 108 -5.19 -15.35 7.19
C GLU A 108 -5.52 -16.84 7.25
N VAL A 109 -6.32 -17.26 8.24
CA VAL A 109 -6.81 -18.64 8.35
C VAL A 109 -7.68 -19.00 7.14
N GLU A 110 -8.55 -18.10 6.71
CA GLU A 110 -9.42 -18.32 5.56
C GLU A 110 -8.66 -18.32 4.23
N PHE A 111 -7.64 -17.46 4.09
CA PHE A 111 -6.78 -17.39 2.92
C PHE A 111 -5.88 -18.63 2.75
N ARG A 112 -5.29 -19.12 3.85
CA ARG A 112 -4.39 -20.28 3.85
C ARG A 112 -5.11 -21.61 4.12
N GLY A 113 -6.41 -21.56 4.37
CA GLY A 113 -7.19 -22.73 4.73
C GLY A 113 -7.16 -23.81 3.65
N PRO A 114 -7.43 -25.08 4.02
CA PRO A 114 -7.39 -26.21 3.08
C PRO A 114 -8.49 -26.16 2.00
N LEU A 115 -9.48 -25.28 2.16
CA LEU A 115 -10.61 -25.14 1.24
C LEU A 115 -10.28 -24.06 0.21
N SER A 116 -10.25 -24.43 -1.06
CA SER A 116 -10.13 -23.48 -2.16
C SER A 116 -11.30 -22.50 -2.14
N LEU A 117 -11.00 -21.20 -2.10
CA LEU A 117 -11.99 -20.14 -2.17
C LEU A 117 -12.59 -20.08 -3.58
N SER A 118 -13.90 -19.84 -3.68
CA SER A 118 -14.53 -19.49 -4.95
C SER A 118 -14.02 -18.12 -5.44
N ARG A 119 -14.27 -17.79 -6.71
CA ARG A 119 -13.94 -16.45 -7.24
C ARG A 119 -14.65 -15.33 -6.47
N THR A 120 -15.92 -15.54 -6.11
CA THR A 120 -16.72 -14.60 -5.31
C THR A 120 -16.13 -14.40 -3.92
N GLN A 121 -15.80 -15.50 -3.22
CA GLN A 121 -15.15 -15.45 -1.91
C GLN A 121 -13.76 -14.80 -1.97
N SER A 122 -12.99 -15.07 -3.02
CA SER A 122 -11.66 -14.47 -3.20
C SER A 122 -11.74 -12.95 -3.36
N THR A 123 -12.73 -12.46 -4.11
CA THR A 123 -12.99 -11.02 -4.23
C THR A 123 -13.41 -10.41 -2.89
N LEU A 124 -14.36 -11.03 -2.19
CA LEU A 124 -14.82 -10.56 -0.88
C LEU A 124 -13.67 -10.52 0.15
N LEU A 125 -12.85 -11.57 0.18
CA LEU A 125 -11.69 -11.63 1.09
C LEU A 125 -10.63 -10.58 0.70
N ALA A 126 -10.47 -10.29 -0.59
CA ALA A 126 -9.57 -9.22 -1.04
C ALA A 126 -10.02 -7.86 -0.50
N ASP A 127 -11.32 -7.57 -0.59
CA ASP A 127 -11.89 -6.31 -0.08
C ASP A 127 -11.73 -6.21 1.45
N VAL A 128 -11.96 -7.31 2.19
CA VAL A 128 -11.69 -7.38 3.64
C VAL A 128 -10.22 -7.08 3.96
N TYR A 129 -9.28 -7.66 3.22
CA TYR A 129 -7.85 -7.37 3.42
C TYR A 129 -7.47 -5.91 3.09
N GLU A 130 -8.13 -5.29 2.11
CA GLU A 130 -7.93 -3.87 1.82
C GLU A 130 -8.35 -2.99 2.99
N GLU A 131 -9.54 -3.25 3.54
CA GLU A 131 -10.09 -2.54 4.68
C GLU A 131 -9.23 -2.74 5.94
N LEU A 132 -8.86 -3.99 6.25
CA LEU A 132 -7.94 -4.29 7.34
C LEU A 132 -6.59 -3.60 7.18
N GLY A 133 -6.08 -3.49 5.95
CA GLY A 133 -4.85 -2.75 5.68
C GLY A 133 -4.95 -1.26 6.01
N GLU A 134 -6.13 -0.64 5.83
CA GLU A 134 -6.38 0.75 6.22
C GLU A 134 -6.43 0.89 7.74
N LEU A 135 -7.18 0.01 8.40
CA LEU A 135 -7.34 -0.02 9.86
C LEU A 135 -5.99 -0.24 10.56
N LEU A 136 -5.20 -1.24 10.14
CA LEU A 136 -3.86 -1.51 10.67
C LEU A 136 -2.90 -0.33 10.45
N SER A 137 -3.03 0.37 9.33
CA SER A 137 -2.24 1.59 9.08
C SER A 137 -2.60 2.70 10.06
N ALA A 138 -3.89 2.84 10.42
CA ALA A 138 -4.36 3.81 11.42
C ALA A 138 -3.82 3.48 12.82
N HIS A 139 -3.69 2.19 13.16
CA HIS A 139 -3.11 1.71 14.42
C HIS A 139 -1.57 1.71 14.47
N ARG A 140 -0.89 2.35 13.51
CA ARG A 140 0.58 2.42 13.46
C ARG A 140 1.26 1.06 13.33
N LEU A 141 0.61 0.11 12.65
CA LEU A 141 1.17 -1.21 12.30
C LEU A 141 1.42 -1.31 10.78
N PRO A 142 2.39 -0.58 10.23
CA PRO A 142 2.61 -0.48 8.79
C PRO A 142 3.09 -1.79 8.16
N ALA A 143 3.81 -2.67 8.87
CA ALA A 143 4.22 -3.96 8.32
C ALA A 143 3.01 -4.92 8.23
N HIS A 144 2.12 -4.91 9.22
CA HIS A 144 0.86 -5.66 9.19
C HIS A 144 -0.07 -5.17 8.08
N ALA A 145 -0.21 -3.85 7.93
CA ALA A 145 -0.93 -3.28 6.82
C ALA A 145 -0.33 -3.72 5.46
N ALA A 146 0.99 -3.73 5.33
CA ALA A 146 1.66 -4.19 4.12
C ALA A 146 1.40 -5.68 3.84
N LEU A 147 1.30 -6.52 4.87
CA LEU A 147 0.90 -7.93 4.73
C LEU A 147 -0.54 -8.04 4.24
N ALA A 148 -1.48 -7.32 4.84
CA ALA A 148 -2.88 -7.32 4.43
C ALA A 148 -3.04 -6.90 2.95
N TYR A 149 -2.45 -5.77 2.55
CA TYR A 149 -2.47 -5.33 1.15
C TYR A 149 -1.78 -6.31 0.19
N ARG A 150 -0.74 -7.04 0.64
CA ARG A 150 -0.09 -8.07 -0.17
C ARG A 150 -1.03 -9.24 -0.44
N GLN A 151 -1.83 -9.66 0.53
CA GLN A 151 -2.80 -10.73 0.32
C GLN A 151 -3.96 -10.26 -0.55
N ALA A 152 -4.47 -9.06 -0.33
CA ALA A 152 -5.47 -8.44 -1.22
C ALA A 152 -4.96 -8.37 -2.67
N TYR A 153 -3.71 -7.95 -2.88
CA TYR A 153 -3.07 -7.94 -4.21
C TYR A 153 -3.08 -9.33 -4.84
N ARG A 154 -2.66 -10.37 -4.10
CA ARG A 154 -2.63 -11.76 -4.59
C ARG A 154 -4.03 -12.25 -4.97
N LEU A 155 -5.03 -11.97 -4.15
CA LEU A 155 -6.41 -12.34 -4.44
C LEU A 155 -6.95 -11.61 -5.67
N HIS A 156 -6.70 -10.30 -5.81
CA HIS A 156 -7.06 -9.55 -7.02
C HIS A 156 -6.30 -10.01 -8.28
N THR A 157 -5.10 -10.58 -8.13
CA THR A 157 -4.41 -11.28 -9.22
C THR A 157 -5.16 -12.54 -9.64
N ILE A 158 -5.57 -13.37 -8.69
CA ILE A 158 -6.30 -14.62 -8.96
C ILE A 158 -7.68 -14.33 -9.56
N THR A 159 -8.35 -13.25 -9.14
CA THR A 159 -9.68 -12.87 -9.65
C THR A 159 -9.64 -12.03 -10.92
N GLU A 160 -8.45 -11.73 -11.45
CA GLU A 160 -8.21 -10.90 -12.64
C GLU A 160 -8.79 -9.48 -12.52
N ASN A 161 -8.70 -8.87 -11.34
CA ASN A 161 -9.14 -7.49 -11.09
C ASN A 161 -7.94 -6.52 -11.15
N PRO A 162 -7.58 -5.95 -12.31
CA PRO A 162 -6.40 -5.10 -12.45
C PRO A 162 -6.49 -3.81 -11.62
N ARG A 163 -7.69 -3.25 -11.46
CA ARG A 163 -7.90 -2.04 -10.64
C ARG A 163 -7.64 -2.31 -9.16
N GLY A 164 -8.10 -3.46 -8.66
CA GLY A 164 -7.83 -3.91 -7.29
C GLY A 164 -6.34 -4.17 -7.05
N GLN A 165 -5.66 -4.82 -8.00
CA GLN A 165 -4.21 -5.05 -7.95
C GLN A 165 -3.43 -3.73 -7.83
N ASP A 166 -3.73 -2.74 -8.67
CA ASP A 166 -3.02 -1.46 -8.62
C ASP A 166 -3.25 -0.75 -7.27
N ARG A 167 -4.49 -0.71 -6.80
CA ARG A 167 -4.86 -0.06 -5.52
C ARG A 167 -4.13 -0.69 -4.34
N CYS A 168 -4.18 -2.01 -4.25
CA CYS A 168 -3.47 -2.77 -3.23
C CYS A 168 -1.97 -2.62 -3.34
N GLY A 169 -1.42 -2.68 -4.56
CA GLY A 169 0.02 -2.59 -4.81
C GLY A 169 0.61 -1.27 -4.33
N LEU A 170 -0.08 -0.15 -4.58
CA LEU A 170 0.33 1.15 -4.04
C LEU A 170 0.24 1.17 -2.51
N ARG A 171 -0.91 0.80 -1.96
CA ARG A 171 -1.13 0.84 -0.50
C ARG A 171 -0.11 -0.03 0.23
N MET A 172 0.22 -1.17 -0.34
CA MET A 172 1.31 -2.05 0.08
C MET A 172 2.69 -1.37 0.00
N ALA A 173 3.02 -0.69 -1.10
CA ALA A 173 4.29 0.02 -1.24
C ALA A 173 4.43 1.17 -0.22
N ARG A 174 3.34 1.91 0.01
CA ARG A 174 3.24 2.95 1.04
C ARG A 174 3.44 2.38 2.44
N ALA A 175 2.71 1.32 2.77
CA ALA A 175 2.79 0.65 4.05
C ALA A 175 4.21 0.10 4.29
N ARG A 176 4.83 -0.57 3.30
CA ARG A 176 6.23 -1.01 3.36
C ARG A 176 7.21 0.13 3.58
N THR A 177 7.04 1.24 2.85
CA THR A 177 7.90 2.41 3.01
C THR A 177 7.76 2.98 4.43
N ARG A 178 6.56 3.01 5.00
CA ARG A 178 6.33 3.42 6.39
C ARG A 178 6.91 2.45 7.41
N ALA A 179 6.91 1.15 7.14
CA ALA A 179 7.46 0.12 8.02
C ALA A 179 9.00 0.16 8.10
N ARG A 180 9.69 0.68 7.07
CA ARG A 180 11.16 0.70 7.04
C ARG A 180 11.76 1.46 8.22
N THR A 181 12.72 0.83 8.87
CA THR A 181 13.61 1.41 9.87
C THR A 181 15.06 1.29 9.36
N PRO A 182 15.93 2.29 9.57
CA PRO A 182 15.68 3.65 10.07
C PRO A 182 14.92 4.58 9.11
N ARG A 183 14.36 5.69 9.63
CA ARG A 183 13.45 6.62 8.90
C ARG A 183 14.05 7.24 7.63
N TRP A 184 15.36 7.42 7.52
CA TRP A 184 15.99 7.99 6.32
C TRP A 184 15.85 7.09 5.09
N ARG A 185 15.72 5.76 5.28
CA ARG A 185 15.47 4.80 4.19
C ARG A 185 14.07 4.95 3.57
N ARG A 186 13.21 5.80 4.15
CA ARG A 186 11.86 6.12 3.65
C ARG A 186 11.89 7.21 2.58
N ILE A 187 12.90 8.08 2.58
CA ILE A 187 13.02 9.24 1.68
C ILE A 187 12.80 8.87 0.21
N PRO A 188 13.53 7.89 -0.38
CA PRO A 188 13.35 7.59 -1.81
C PRO A 188 11.94 7.07 -2.13
N GLY A 189 11.33 6.33 -1.22
CA GLY A 189 9.97 5.83 -1.39
C GLY A 189 8.93 6.94 -1.35
N VAL A 190 9.06 7.88 -0.40
CA VAL A 190 8.17 9.05 -0.29
C VAL A 190 8.36 9.99 -1.48
N ALA A 191 9.60 10.22 -1.91
CA ALA A 191 9.90 11.04 -3.08
C ALA A 191 9.30 10.42 -4.35
N SER A 192 9.45 9.11 -4.55
CA SER A 192 8.82 8.41 -5.69
C SER A 192 7.29 8.50 -5.65
N ASP A 193 6.69 8.39 -4.46
CA ASP A 193 5.25 8.52 -4.28
C ASP A 193 4.73 9.93 -4.58
N LEU A 194 5.51 10.96 -4.27
CA LEU A 194 5.21 12.37 -4.57
C LEU A 194 5.39 12.71 -6.04
N LEU A 195 6.47 12.22 -6.66
CA LEU A 195 6.83 12.51 -8.05
C LEU A 195 5.94 11.75 -9.04
N CYS A 196 5.73 10.45 -8.82
CA CYS A 196 5.06 9.58 -9.79
C CYS A 196 3.59 9.29 -9.42
N GLY A 197 3.22 9.41 -8.14
CA GLY A 197 1.85 9.21 -7.67
C GLY A 197 1.26 7.81 -7.94
N TYR A 198 0.02 7.62 -7.48
CA TYR A 198 -0.76 6.41 -7.72
C TYR A 198 -1.01 6.16 -9.22
N GLY A 199 -0.88 4.92 -9.68
CA GLY A 199 -1.36 4.49 -10.98
C GLY A 199 -0.62 5.12 -12.17
N TYR A 200 0.59 5.65 -11.95
CA TYR A 200 1.34 6.40 -12.96
C TYR A 200 0.48 7.51 -13.53
N ARG A 201 0.19 8.56 -12.75
CA ARG A 201 -0.55 9.73 -13.28
C ARG A 201 0.44 10.60 -14.06
N PRO A 202 0.54 10.49 -15.40
CA PRO A 202 1.46 11.32 -16.20
C PRO A 202 1.21 12.81 -15.95
N PHE A 203 -0.04 13.18 -15.65
CA PHE A 203 -0.43 14.56 -15.37
C PHE A 203 0.18 15.14 -14.09
N LEU A 204 0.47 14.33 -13.06
CA LEU A 204 1.22 14.81 -11.89
C LEU A 204 2.68 15.10 -12.27
N LEU A 205 3.24 14.28 -13.16
CA LEU A 205 4.59 14.50 -13.65
C LEU A 205 4.67 15.73 -14.56
N LEU A 206 3.61 16.04 -15.33
CA LEU A 206 3.48 17.33 -16.03
C LEU A 206 3.44 18.52 -15.05
N ALA A 207 2.73 18.39 -13.92
CA ALA A 207 2.75 19.42 -12.89
C ALA A 207 4.15 19.59 -12.28
N TRP A 208 4.88 18.50 -12.08
CA TRP A 208 6.28 18.54 -11.64
C TRP A 208 7.21 19.19 -12.66
N ILE A 209 7.05 18.88 -13.94
CA ILE A 209 7.78 19.55 -15.04
C ILE A 209 7.47 21.05 -15.03
N ALA A 210 6.22 21.46 -14.84
CA ALA A 210 5.86 22.87 -14.76
C ALA A 210 6.49 23.57 -13.54
N VAL A 211 6.53 22.90 -12.39
CA VAL A 211 7.23 23.40 -11.18
C VAL A 211 8.74 23.49 -11.41
N GLU A 212 9.33 22.49 -12.06
CA GLU A 212 10.75 22.44 -12.42
C GLU A 212 11.13 23.63 -13.30
N ILE A 213 10.38 23.87 -14.38
CA ILE A 213 10.55 25.04 -15.25
C ILE A 213 10.41 26.33 -14.44
N ALA A 214 9.38 26.47 -13.60
CA ALA A 214 9.19 27.67 -12.80
C ALA A 214 10.36 27.94 -11.83
N VAL A 215 10.94 26.89 -11.24
CA VAL A 215 12.11 27.00 -10.38
C VAL A 215 13.34 27.43 -11.18
N PHE A 216 13.59 26.83 -12.35
CA PHE A 216 14.71 27.22 -13.20
C PHE A 216 14.57 28.66 -13.71
N VAL A 217 13.38 29.08 -14.13
CA VAL A 217 13.07 30.47 -14.50
C VAL A 217 13.38 31.42 -13.34
N LEU A 218 12.96 31.09 -12.12
CA LEU A 218 13.21 31.92 -10.95
C LEU A 218 14.71 32.02 -10.62
N VAL A 219 15.41 30.89 -10.59
CA VAL A 219 16.86 30.86 -10.32
C VAL A 219 17.61 31.64 -11.41
N PHE A 220 17.23 31.44 -12.67
CA PHE A 220 17.82 32.11 -13.80
C PHE A 220 17.56 33.63 -13.76
N TYR A 221 16.34 34.06 -13.45
CA TYR A 221 15.99 35.47 -13.26
C TYR A 221 16.80 36.12 -12.13
N LEU A 222 16.95 35.43 -10.98
CA LEU A 222 17.70 35.96 -9.84
C LEU A 222 19.22 36.00 -10.05
N THR A 223 19.76 35.15 -10.94
CA THR A 223 21.22 35.03 -11.18
C THR A 223 21.67 35.66 -12.50
N GLY A 224 20.73 35.98 -13.38
CA GLY A 224 20.95 36.48 -14.74
C GLY A 224 21.26 37.98 -14.84
N GLY A 225 21.11 38.76 -13.77
CA GLY A 225 21.37 40.21 -13.80
C GLY A 225 20.18 41.02 -14.35
N GLU A 226 20.44 41.99 -15.23
CA GLU A 226 19.42 42.87 -15.85
C GLU A 226 18.62 42.18 -16.98
N ILE A 227 18.15 40.96 -16.74
CA ILE A 227 17.33 40.22 -17.71
C ILE A 227 15.85 40.40 -17.35
N ASP A 228 15.04 40.77 -18.33
CA ASP A 228 13.60 40.88 -18.14
C ASP A 228 12.96 39.50 -17.93
N PHE A 229 11.89 39.44 -17.13
CA PHE A 229 11.26 38.18 -16.75
C PHE A 229 10.72 37.41 -17.97
N ASP A 230 10.18 38.10 -18.98
CA ASP A 230 9.70 37.46 -20.22
C ASP A 230 10.84 36.77 -20.98
N THR A 231 12.03 37.37 -20.98
CA THR A 231 13.22 36.80 -21.61
C THR A 231 13.70 35.57 -20.84
N ALA A 232 13.76 35.66 -19.50
CA ALA A 232 14.10 34.53 -18.65
C ALA A 232 13.15 33.33 -18.85
N LEU A 233 11.84 33.59 -18.88
CA LEU A 233 10.82 32.57 -19.11
C LEU A 233 10.99 31.89 -20.47
N ARG A 234 11.18 32.69 -21.53
CA ARG A 234 11.35 32.18 -22.89
C ARG A 234 12.62 31.32 -23.01
N VAL A 235 13.74 31.79 -22.48
CA VAL A 235 15.02 31.07 -22.57
C VAL A 235 14.93 29.72 -21.85
N CYS A 236 14.44 29.69 -20.61
CA CYS A 236 14.26 28.44 -19.87
C CYS A 236 13.30 27.46 -20.57
N LEU A 237 12.17 27.95 -21.08
CA LEU A 237 11.19 27.08 -21.75
C LEU A 237 11.73 26.48 -23.05
N VAL A 238 12.50 27.23 -23.82
CA VAL A 238 13.19 26.72 -25.02
C VAL A 238 14.28 25.74 -24.61
N ASN A 239 15.14 26.11 -23.66
CA ASN A 239 16.25 25.29 -23.19
C ASN A 239 15.80 23.94 -22.59
N PHE A 240 14.63 23.91 -21.95
CA PHE A 240 14.05 22.68 -21.42
C PHE A 240 13.67 21.67 -22.51
N LEU A 241 13.27 22.15 -23.69
CA LEU A 241 12.87 21.32 -24.83
C LEU A 241 14.03 21.04 -25.79
N ASP A 242 14.88 22.04 -25.99
CA ASP A 242 16.00 22.02 -26.91
C ASP A 242 17.21 22.69 -26.23
N PRO A 243 18.23 21.92 -25.81
CA PRO A 243 19.36 22.46 -25.07
C PRO A 243 20.06 23.57 -25.86
N THR A 244 20.18 24.76 -25.26
CA THR A 244 20.84 25.90 -25.90
C THR A 244 22.30 25.60 -26.15
N THR A 245 22.82 25.99 -27.32
CA THR A 245 24.24 25.82 -27.64
C THR A 245 25.08 26.89 -26.93
N PRO A 246 26.38 26.65 -26.73
CA PRO A 246 27.28 27.61 -26.08
C PRO A 246 27.26 29.01 -26.73
N ASP A 247 27.09 29.05 -28.05
CA ASP A 247 27.09 30.28 -28.86
C ASP A 247 25.93 31.22 -28.50
N ASP A 248 24.81 30.69 -28.00
CA ASP A 248 23.63 31.48 -27.61
C ASP A 248 23.77 32.13 -26.22
N THR A 249 24.85 31.81 -25.49
CA THR A 249 25.01 32.15 -24.06
C THR A 249 26.21 33.05 -23.74
N GLU A 250 26.90 33.58 -24.77
CA GLU A 250 28.14 34.35 -24.59
C GLU A 250 27.99 35.62 -23.72
N ALA A 251 26.79 36.20 -23.67
CA ALA A 251 26.49 37.40 -22.88
C ALA A 251 26.10 37.11 -21.41
N MET A 252 26.06 35.84 -21.00
CA MET A 252 25.48 35.42 -19.73
C MET A 252 26.53 35.28 -18.61
N THR A 253 26.07 35.41 -17.36
CA THR A 253 26.92 35.12 -16.20
C THR A 253 27.24 33.62 -16.15
N ALA A 254 28.41 33.25 -15.60
CA ALA A 254 28.81 31.84 -15.46
C ALA A 254 27.76 31.01 -14.70
N VAL A 255 27.09 31.62 -13.71
CA VAL A 255 26.02 30.98 -12.93
C VAL A 255 24.78 30.72 -13.78
N GLY A 256 24.40 31.66 -14.66
CA GLY A 256 23.31 31.46 -15.63
C GLY A 256 23.61 30.31 -16.58
N HIS A 257 24.84 30.23 -17.08
CA HIS A 257 25.28 29.15 -17.97
C HIS A 257 25.18 27.77 -17.30
N TYR A 258 25.68 27.61 -16.05
CA TYR A 258 25.52 26.36 -15.31
C TYR A 258 24.06 26.02 -15.03
N THR A 259 23.21 27.01 -14.78
CA THR A 259 21.78 26.81 -14.55
C THR A 259 21.10 26.22 -15.78
N LEU A 260 21.38 26.75 -16.98
CA LEU A 260 20.84 26.22 -18.24
C LEU A 260 21.34 24.80 -18.56
N ILE A 261 22.61 24.50 -18.27
CA ILE A 261 23.13 23.13 -18.41
C ILE A 261 22.36 22.17 -17.50
N VAL A 262 22.18 22.51 -16.22
CA VAL A 262 21.46 21.66 -15.28
C VAL A 262 20.00 21.50 -15.68
N GLU A 263 19.35 22.58 -16.12
CA GLU A 263 17.98 22.57 -16.62
C GLU A 263 17.80 21.63 -17.82
N SER A 264 18.68 21.68 -18.81
CA SER A 264 18.55 20.82 -20.00
C SER A 264 18.71 19.33 -19.67
N TYR A 265 19.66 18.96 -18.82
CA TYR A 265 19.78 17.58 -18.34
C TYR A 265 18.56 17.14 -17.53
N ALA A 266 18.05 18.01 -16.67
CA ALA A 266 16.89 17.71 -15.85
C ALA A 266 15.63 17.55 -16.74
N GLY A 267 15.47 18.41 -17.76
CA GLY A 267 14.43 18.31 -18.78
C GLY A 267 14.49 16.99 -19.58
N ILE A 268 15.68 16.56 -20.02
CA ILE A 268 15.86 15.27 -20.70
C ILE A 268 15.45 14.10 -19.80
N VAL A 269 15.84 14.11 -18.52
CA VAL A 269 15.49 13.06 -17.57
C VAL A 269 13.99 13.05 -17.29
N SER A 270 13.39 14.22 -17.01
CA SER A 270 11.96 14.37 -16.73
C SER A 270 11.10 13.96 -17.92
N THR A 271 11.45 14.37 -19.15
CA THR A 271 10.74 13.97 -20.38
C THR A 271 10.91 12.49 -20.70
N SER A 272 12.09 11.91 -20.48
CA SER A 272 12.34 10.47 -20.66
C SER A 272 11.51 9.63 -19.69
N VAL A 273 11.46 10.01 -18.42
CA VAL A 273 10.63 9.36 -17.42
C VAL A 273 9.15 9.52 -17.79
N PHE A 274 8.70 10.72 -18.14
CA PHE A 274 7.33 10.97 -18.60
C PHE A 274 6.93 10.02 -19.73
N PHE A 275 7.76 9.92 -20.76
CA PHE A 275 7.48 9.07 -21.92
C PHE A 275 7.47 7.59 -21.53
N ALA A 276 8.42 7.14 -20.71
CA ALA A 276 8.43 5.77 -20.19
C ALA A 276 7.15 5.42 -19.42
N LEU A 277 6.62 6.36 -18.64
CA LEU A 277 5.35 6.20 -17.93
C LEU A 277 4.15 6.17 -18.88
N LEU A 278 4.13 7.04 -19.88
CA LEU A 278 3.07 7.12 -20.88
C LEU A 278 3.00 5.83 -21.71
N VAL A 279 4.15 5.35 -22.21
CA VAL A 279 4.26 4.09 -22.94
C VAL A 279 3.76 2.91 -22.09
N ARG A 280 4.19 2.85 -20.83
CA ARG A 280 3.72 1.82 -19.89
C ARG A 280 2.21 1.88 -19.66
N GLN A 281 1.64 3.08 -19.53
CA GLN A 281 0.20 3.27 -19.38
C GLN A 281 -0.55 2.82 -20.64
N LEU A 282 -0.05 3.14 -21.82
CA LEU A 282 -0.65 2.78 -23.10
C LEU A 282 -0.69 1.26 -23.31
N PHE A 283 0.38 0.54 -22.99
CA PHE A 283 0.42 -0.93 -23.13
C PHE A 283 -0.40 -1.69 -22.07
N ARG A 284 -0.93 -0.98 -21.07
CA ARG A 284 -1.73 -1.57 -19.99
C ARG A 284 -3.24 -1.39 -20.18
N LEU A 285 -3.63 -0.54 -21.13
CA LEU A 285 -5.01 -0.30 -21.58
C LEU A 285 -5.33 -1.16 -22.80
#